data_AF-A0A2V6UXB9-F1
#
_entry.id   AF-A0A2V6UXB9-F1
#
_cell.length_a   1.000
_cell.length_b   1.000
_cell.length_c   1.000
_cell.angle_alpha   90.00
_cell.angle_beta   90.00
_cell.angle_gamma   90.00
#
_symmetry.space_group_name_H-M   'P 1'
#
loop_
_entity.id
_entity.type
_entity.pdbx_description
1 polymer ?
#
loop_
_entity_poly.entity_id
_entity_poly.type
_entity_poly.pdbx_seq_one_letter_code
_entity_poly.pdbx_strand_id
1 'polypeptide(L)' 'MVTQVSAEIATVYRLFDGNLHHARCGRRLIVQGWSTEELHCYCLTCVESVWLPLSVLNE' A
#
# COMPACT_ATOMS: atom_id res chain seq x y z
N MET A 1 -22.03 16.94 1.55
CA MET A 1 -21.71 15.98 0.47
C MET A 1 -20.75 14.97 1.04
N VAL A 2 -21.15 13.69 1.15
CA VAL A 2 -20.22 12.61 1.49
C VAL A 2 -19.63 12.17 0.16
N THR A 3 -18.41 12.59 -0.15
CA THR A 3 -17.64 11.98 -1.24
C THR A 3 -17.38 10.54 -0.83
N GLN A 4 -18.14 9.62 -1.40
CA GLN A 4 -17.85 8.20 -1.33
C GLN A 4 -16.52 7.99 -2.06
N VAL A 5 -15.42 7.99 -1.32
CA VAL A 5 -14.11 7.63 -1.84
C VAL A 5 -14.22 6.15 -2.20
N SER A 6 -14.44 5.87 -3.48
CA SER A 6 -14.28 4.52 -4.00
C SER A 6 -12.81 4.16 -3.82
N ALA A 7 -12.50 3.41 -2.76
CA ALA A 7 -11.17 2.87 -2.57
C ALA A 7 -10.96 1.81 -3.67
N GLU A 8 -10.20 2.18 -4.69
CA GLU A 8 -9.77 1.23 -5.71
C GLU A 8 -8.81 0.22 -5.07
N ILE A 9 -8.99 -1.06 -5.37
CA ILE A 9 -8.10 -2.10 -4.88
C ILE A 9 -6.75 -1.95 -5.60
N ALA A 10 -5.75 -1.42 -4.90
CA ALA A 10 -4.39 -1.36 -5.40
C ALA A 10 -3.69 -2.71 -5.22
N THR A 11 -2.99 -3.17 -6.27
CA THR A 11 -2.12 -4.34 -6.17
C THR A 11 -0.72 -3.91 -5.73
N VAL A 12 -0.13 -4.67 -4.81
CA VAL A 12 1.27 -4.51 -4.39
C VAL A 12 1.99 -5.84 -4.47
N TYR A 13 3.32 -5.80 -4.53
CA TYR A 13 4.15 -7.00 -4.47
C TYR A 13 5.39 -6.75 -3.62
N ARG A 14 5.93 -7.82 -3.03
CA ARG A 14 7.20 -7.78 -2.30
C ARG A 14 8.32 -8.27 -3.21
N LEU A 15 9.43 -7.53 -3.29
CA LEU A 15 10.63 -7.96 -4.00
C LEU A 15 11.64 -8.61 -3.05
N PHE A 16 12.70 -9.17 -3.62
CA PHE A 16 13.80 -9.81 -2.87
C PHE A 16 14.55 -8.86 -1.93
N ASP A 17 14.36 -7.55 -2.07
CA ASP A 17 14.88 -6.54 -1.14
C ASP A 17 14.05 -6.42 0.15
N GLY A 18 12.96 -7.20 0.27
CA GLY A 18 12.04 -7.21 1.39
C GLY A 18 11.04 -6.06 1.39
N ASN A 19 11.10 -5.13 0.43
CA ASN A 19 10.23 -3.96 0.38
C ASN A 19 8.94 -4.22 -0.40
N LEU A 20 7.91 -3.42 -0.10
CA LEU A 20 6.67 -3.38 -0.86
C LEU A 20 6.81 -2.42 -2.04
N HIS A 21 6.33 -2.86 -3.19
CA HIS A 21 6.34 -2.11 -4.45
C HIS A 21 4.92 -1.95 -4.98
N HIS A 22 4.67 -0.78 -5.54
CA HIS A 22 3.39 -0.48 -6.16
C HIS A 22 3.29 -1.17 -7.53
N ALA A 23 2.25 -1.97 -7.78
CA ALA A 23 2.11 -2.71 -9.03
C ALA A 23 2.05 -1.82 -10.27
N ARG A 24 1.40 -0.65 -10.15
CA ARG A 24 1.18 0.26 -11.29
C ARG A 24 2.48 0.87 -11.83
N CYS A 25 3.41 1.25 -10.96
CA CYS A 25 4.61 1.99 -11.36
C CYS A 25 5.93 1.27 -11.02
N GLY A 26 5.86 0.13 -10.33
CA GLY A 26 7.02 -0.66 -9.91
C GLY A 26 7.92 -0.01 -8.87
N ARG A 27 7.55 1.17 -8.35
CA ARG A 27 8.34 1.91 -7.36
C ARG A 27 8.05 1.45 -5.95
N ARG A 28 9.07 1.55 -5.09
CA ARG A 28 8.98 1.24 -3.67
C ARG A 28 7.93 2.11 -2.99
N LEU A 29 7.11 1.49 -2.15
CA LEU A 29 6.18 2.15 -1.25
C LEU A 29 6.89 2.62 0.01
N ILE A 30 6.50 3.80 0.50
CA ILE A 30 6.98 4.34 1.76
C ILE A 30 5.94 4.05 2.84
N VAL A 31 6.35 3.37 3.92
CA VAL A 31 5.49 3.14 5.08
C VAL A 31 5.27 4.48 5.79
N GLN A 32 4.02 4.87 5.92
CA GLN A 32 3.59 6.08 6.64
C GLN A 32 3.19 5.77 8.09
N GLY A 33 2.72 4.55 8.34
CA GLY A 33 2.35 4.09 9.68
C GLY A 33 1.74 2.69 9.66
N TRP A 34 1.51 2.14 10.85
CA TRP A 34 0.80 0.88 11.06
C TRP A 34 -0.32 1.08 12.08
N SER A 35 -1.37 0.29 11.95
CA SER A 35 -2.36 0.05 13.00
C SER A 35 -2.24 -1.39 13.50
N THR A 36 -3.17 -1.84 14.32
CA THR A 36 -3.26 -3.25 14.74
C THR A 36 -3.61 -4.21 13.61
N GLU A 37 -4.25 -3.71 12.54
CA GLU A 37 -4.80 -4.55 11.47
C GLU A 37 -4.29 -4.19 10.09
N GLU A 38 -3.80 -2.96 9.88
CA GLU A 38 -3.43 -2.45 8.57
C GLU A 38 -2.08 -1.73 8.58
N LEU A 39 -1.37 -1.83 7.46
CA LEU A 39 -0.18 -1.06 7.13
C LEU A 39 -0.56 0.04 6.13
N HIS A 40 -0.27 1.30 6.47
CA HIS A 40 -0.46 2.43 5.58
C HIS A 40 0.84 2.72 4.83
N CYS A 41 0.77 2.64 3.51
CA CYS A 41 1.85 2.88 2.57
C CYS A 41 1.50 4.03 1.63
N TYR A 42 2.52 4.69 1.08
CA TYR A 42 2.35 5.75 0.10
C TYR A 42 3.29 5.59 -1.08
N CYS A 43 2.76 5.73 -2.30
CA CYS A 43 3.55 5.78 -3.52
C CYS A 43 3.86 7.23 -3.90
N LEU A 44 5.12 7.65 -3.77
CA LEU A 44 5.55 9.00 -4.15
C LEU A 44 5.41 9.29 -5.66
N THR A 45 5.44 8.26 -6.50
CA THR A 45 5.35 8.41 -7.96
C THR A 45 3.90 8.54 -8.44
N CYS A 46 3.00 7.73 -7.90
CA CYS A 46 1.58 7.77 -8.26
C CYS A 46 0.78 8.75 -7.39
N VAL A 47 1.36 9.24 -6.29
CA VAL A 47 0.70 10.15 -5.34
C VAL A 47 -0.52 9.45 -4.69
N GLU A 48 -0.38 8.15 -4.40
CA GLU A 48 -1.46 7.27 -3.96
C GLU A 48 -1.18 6.65 -2.58
N SER A 49 -2.22 6.62 -1.74
CA SER A 49 -2.22 5.89 -0.46
C SER A 49 -2.69 4.46 -0.67
N VAL A 50 -2.00 3.52 -0.03
CA VAL A 50 -2.31 2.09 -0.07
C VAL A 50 -2.44 1.58 1.36
N TRP A 51 -3.55 0.92 1.68
CA TRP A 51 -3.81 0.29 2.96
C TRP A 51 -3.76 -1.22 2.78
N LEU A 52 -2.91 -1.89 3.55
CA LEU A 52 -2.65 -3.33 3.41
C LEU A 52 -2.97 -4.05 4.72
N PRO A 53 -3.86 -5.04 4.74
CA PRO A 53 -4.08 -5.85 5.93
C PRO A 53 -2.78 -6.53 6.38
N LEU A 54 -2.44 -6.47 7.66
CA LEU A 54 -1.23 -7.11 8.18
C LEU A 54 -1.29 -8.64 8.05
N SER A 55 -2.48 -9.22 7.96
CA SER A 55 -2.69 -10.65 7.72
C SER A 55 -2.08 -11.16 6.41
N VAL A 56 -1.93 -10.29 5.40
CA VAL A 56 -1.33 -10.67 4.10
C VAL A 56 0.19 -10.46 4.05
N LEU A 57 0.81 -10.00 5.14
CA LEU A 57 2.26 -9.73 5.20
C LEU A 57 3.05 -10.81 5.96
N ASN A 58 2.37 -11.71 6.67
CA ASN A 58 2.95 -12.68 7.62
C ASN A 58 2.98 -14.13 7.07
N GLU A 59 3.10 -14.32 5.75
CA GLU A 59 3.26 -15.64 5.13
C GLU A 59 4.70 -16.14 5.09
#